data_AF-A0A482F392-F1
#
_entry.id   AF-A0A482F392-F1
#
_cell.length_a   1.000
_cell.length_b   1.000
_cell.length_c   1.000
_cell.angle_alpha   90.00
_cell.angle_beta   90.00
_cell.angle_gamma   90.00
#
_symmetry.space_group_name_H-M   'P 1'
#
loop_
_entity.id
_entity.type
_entity.pdbx_description
1 polymer ?
#
loop_
_entity_poly.entity_id
_entity_poly.type
_entity_poly.pdbx_seq_one_letter_code
_entity_poly.pdbx_strand_id
1 'polypeptide(L)'
;MPTILGMVDQTRDTWLTQAEFMRPNRRVVNLARVGLLFADLDTYRQPWATGRTPEQLAATVLYHCAQEGIPTPSLLVYSGRGIQAKWLLDGTLPRQALPRWNACQRYLVDRLAGLGADPQAKDASRVLRLVSTVNTKSGDVCRVVHVEHGQDGQPVRYGFEYLAEMLLPVARWDIEQQRRDRAERRQLKLLPGGKADNLRGFSGRQLAWDRLEDLRKLGELRGGVREGERMQHLFWRLNFLLLSGATHSGQMYHEAAALAGELDPAWSYRSKEGF
;
A
#
# COMPACT_ATOMS: atom_id res chain seq x y z
N MET A 1 11.92 17.99 1.87
CA MET A 1 12.49 16.62 1.89
C MET A 1 14.02 16.62 1.88
N PRO A 2 14.73 17.27 0.92
CA PRO A 2 16.19 17.17 0.84
C PRO A 2 16.93 17.63 2.11
N THR A 3 16.46 18.72 2.72
CA THR A 3 17.04 19.31 3.93
C THR A 3 17.00 18.37 5.14
N ILE A 4 15.94 17.58 5.30
CA ILE A 4 15.77 16.68 6.45
C ILE A 4 16.59 15.41 6.28
N LEU A 5 16.68 14.87 5.06
CA LEU A 5 17.49 13.67 4.78
C LEU A 5 18.97 13.90 5.07
N GLY A 6 19.48 15.10 4.83
CA GLY A 6 20.86 15.48 5.17
C GLY A 6 21.15 15.62 6.67
N MET A 7 20.10 15.71 7.52
CA MET A 7 20.22 15.82 8.98
C MET A 7 20.09 14.47 9.69
N VAL A 8 19.83 13.38 8.96
CA VAL A 8 19.68 12.04 9.55
C VAL A 8 21.02 11.53 10.04
N ASP A 9 21.06 11.05 11.29
CA ASP A 9 22.18 10.29 11.83
C ASP A 9 22.28 8.92 11.14
N GLN A 10 23.27 8.77 10.27
CA GLN A 10 23.49 7.56 9.48
C GLN A 10 23.91 6.34 10.32
N THR A 11 24.34 6.55 11.57
CA THR A 11 24.78 5.47 12.47
C THR A 11 23.64 4.77 13.20
N ARG A 12 22.41 5.30 13.08
CA ARG A 12 21.22 4.78 13.78
C ARG A 12 20.27 4.09 12.83
N ASP A 13 19.50 3.14 13.37
CA ASP A 13 18.38 2.59 12.63
C ASP A 13 17.37 3.68 12.30
N THR A 14 17.20 3.94 11.01
CA THR A 14 16.24 4.93 10.52
C THR A 14 15.33 4.29 9.48
N TRP A 15 14.04 4.63 9.54
CA TRP A 15 13.03 4.15 8.62
C TRP A 15 12.24 5.31 8.02
N LEU A 16 11.74 5.11 6.81
CA LEU A 16 10.94 6.07 6.07
C LEU A 16 9.64 5.42 5.59
N THR A 17 8.54 6.16 5.62
CA THR A 17 7.28 5.71 5.03
C THR A 17 7.41 5.63 3.51
N GLN A 18 6.69 4.68 2.89
CA GLN A 18 6.64 4.57 1.42
C GLN A 18 5.46 5.33 0.80
N ALA A 19 4.70 6.02 1.64
CA ALA A 19 3.56 6.85 1.26
C ALA A 19 3.56 8.18 2.02
N GLU A 20 2.73 9.10 1.54
CA GLU A 20 2.54 10.42 2.13
C GLU A 20 1.24 10.48 2.92
N PHE A 21 1.23 11.21 4.03
CA PHE A 21 0.11 11.30 4.96
C PHE A 21 -0.26 12.76 5.22
N MET A 22 -1.56 13.02 5.36
CA MET A 22 -2.11 14.37 5.60
C MET A 22 -1.87 14.86 7.04
N ARG A 23 -1.49 13.96 7.94
CA ARG A 23 -1.24 14.22 9.36
C ARG A 23 0.13 13.66 9.73
N PRO A 24 0.78 14.12 10.81
CA PRO A 24 2.07 13.61 11.27
C PRO A 24 1.94 12.23 11.94
N ASN A 25 1.23 11.31 11.30
CA ASN A 25 1.13 9.90 11.66
C ASN A 25 0.97 9.07 10.38
N ARG A 26 1.39 7.81 10.43
CA ARG A 26 1.35 6.87 9.30
C ARG A 26 0.05 6.06 9.21
N ARG A 27 -1.08 6.56 9.73
CA ARG A 27 -2.33 5.79 9.74
C ARG A 27 -2.93 5.75 8.34
N VAL A 28 -3.48 4.59 7.95
CA VAL A 28 -4.01 4.41 6.59
C VAL A 28 -5.19 5.35 6.34
N VAL A 29 -5.99 5.67 7.36
CA VAL A 29 -7.04 6.70 7.26
C VAL A 29 -6.48 8.06 6.85
N ASN A 30 -5.23 8.38 7.19
CA ASN A 30 -4.57 9.65 6.88
C ASN A 30 -3.73 9.59 5.61
N LEU A 31 -3.74 8.48 4.86
CA LEU A 31 -3.06 8.37 3.58
C LEU A 31 -3.49 9.49 2.63
N ALA A 32 -2.52 10.24 2.13
CA ALA A 32 -2.72 11.26 1.10
C ALA A 32 -2.53 10.62 -0.28
N ARG A 33 -1.33 10.06 -0.52
CA ARG A 33 -0.93 9.48 -1.80
C ARG A 33 0.20 8.47 -1.64
N VAL A 34 0.31 7.56 -2.61
CA VAL A 34 1.38 6.54 -2.70
C VAL A 34 1.99 6.53 -4.09
N GLY A 35 3.31 6.48 -4.18
CA GLY A 35 4.05 6.61 -5.44
C GLY A 35 4.86 5.38 -5.86
N LEU A 36 4.67 4.24 -5.18
CA LEU A 36 5.36 2.99 -5.50
C LEU A 36 4.58 1.75 -5.03
N LEU A 37 4.94 0.60 -5.59
CA LEU A 37 4.78 -0.70 -4.93
C LEU A 37 6.12 -1.14 -4.36
N PHE A 38 6.10 -2.00 -3.35
CA PHE A 38 7.33 -2.49 -2.74
C PHE A 38 7.21 -3.94 -2.26
N ALA A 39 8.33 -4.59 -2.00
CA ALA A 39 8.36 -5.86 -1.27
C ALA A 39 9.57 -5.84 -0.33
N ASP A 40 9.35 -6.21 0.93
CA ASP A 40 10.43 -6.42 1.90
C ASP A 40 10.78 -7.91 1.92
N LEU A 41 11.94 -8.26 1.36
CA LEU A 41 12.40 -9.63 1.20
C LEU A 41 13.36 -9.95 2.34
N ASP A 42 12.89 -10.74 3.30
CA ASP A 42 13.65 -11.27 4.42
C ASP A 42 14.57 -12.42 3.95
N THR A 43 15.45 -12.14 2.97
CA THR A 43 16.35 -13.13 2.37
C THR A 43 17.25 -13.80 3.40
N TYR A 44 17.62 -13.11 4.48
CA TYR A 44 18.39 -13.69 5.59
C TYR A 44 17.68 -14.85 6.33
N ARG A 45 16.36 -15.03 6.14
CA ARG A 45 15.62 -16.19 6.67
C ARG A 45 15.54 -17.35 5.66
N GLN A 46 16.07 -17.17 4.46
CA GLN A 46 15.93 -18.12 3.37
C GLN A 46 17.21 -18.96 3.21
N PRO A 47 17.14 -20.30 3.24
CA PRO A 47 18.32 -21.16 3.08
C PRO A 47 19.10 -20.89 1.80
N TRP A 48 18.41 -20.63 0.69
CA TRP A 48 19.01 -20.37 -0.62
C TRP A 48 19.90 -19.12 -0.65
N ALA A 49 19.67 -18.18 0.27
CA ALA A 49 20.36 -16.90 0.34
C ALA A 49 21.65 -16.96 1.18
N THR A 50 21.91 -18.07 1.86
CA THR A 50 23.07 -18.23 2.75
C THR A 50 24.38 -18.06 1.99
N GLY A 51 25.27 -17.21 2.48
CA GLY A 51 26.57 -16.94 1.87
C GLY A 51 26.55 -16.10 0.59
N ARG A 52 25.37 -15.64 0.13
CA ARG A 52 25.27 -14.77 -1.05
C ARG A 52 25.56 -13.31 -0.69
N THR A 53 26.26 -12.61 -1.59
CA THR A 53 26.44 -11.15 -1.49
C THR A 53 25.15 -10.40 -1.78
N PRO A 54 25.00 -9.15 -1.33
CA PRO A 54 23.83 -8.32 -1.66
C PRO A 54 23.54 -8.21 -3.17
N GLU A 55 24.59 -8.17 -4.00
CA GLU A 55 24.49 -8.14 -5.46
C GLU A 55 23.96 -9.47 -6.01
N GLN A 56 24.40 -10.61 -5.45
CA GLN A 56 23.89 -11.92 -5.84
C GLN A 56 22.43 -12.12 -5.40
N LEU A 57 22.05 -11.57 -4.24
CA LEU A 57 20.64 -11.53 -3.81
C LEU A 57 19.81 -10.70 -4.80
N ALA A 58 20.29 -9.51 -5.18
CA ALA A 58 19.64 -8.67 -6.16
C ALA A 58 19.47 -9.37 -7.52
N ALA A 59 20.53 -10.02 -8.03
CA ALA A 59 20.48 -10.80 -9.26
C ALA A 59 19.45 -11.95 -9.19
N THR A 60 19.32 -12.59 -8.03
CA THR A 60 18.31 -13.64 -7.81
C THR A 60 16.89 -13.09 -7.88
N VAL A 61 16.65 -11.92 -7.29
CA VAL A 61 15.35 -11.23 -7.35
C VAL A 61 15.01 -10.86 -8.79
N LEU A 62 15.97 -10.32 -9.54
CA LEU A 62 15.78 -9.97 -10.96
C LEU A 62 15.48 -11.20 -11.81
N TYR A 63 16.25 -12.28 -11.64
CA TYR A 63 16.02 -13.54 -12.34
C TYR A 63 14.62 -14.10 -12.07
N HIS A 64 14.19 -14.12 -10.81
CA HIS A 64 12.86 -14.57 -10.43
C HIS A 64 11.77 -13.68 -11.04
N CYS A 65 11.94 -12.34 -11.02
CA CYS A 65 10.97 -11.44 -11.64
C CYS A 65 10.83 -11.74 -13.14
N ALA A 66 11.94 -11.94 -13.85
CA ALA A 66 11.92 -12.28 -15.27
C ALA A 66 11.24 -13.63 -15.55
N GLN A 67 11.54 -14.67 -14.76
CA GLN A 67 10.92 -16.00 -14.89
C GLN A 67 9.41 -15.96 -14.63
N GLU A 68 8.99 -15.17 -13.65
CA GLU A 68 7.59 -15.06 -13.24
C GLU A 68 6.80 -14.02 -14.06
N GLY A 69 7.44 -13.32 -15.01
CA GLY A 69 6.80 -12.23 -15.75
C GLY A 69 6.41 -11.04 -14.87
N ILE A 70 7.03 -10.88 -13.70
CA ILE A 70 6.86 -9.71 -12.86
C ILE A 70 7.70 -8.58 -13.48
N PRO A 71 7.15 -7.37 -13.68
CA PRO A 71 7.93 -6.23 -14.15
C PRO A 71 9.22 -6.05 -13.33
N THR A 72 10.32 -5.65 -13.98
CA THR A 72 11.60 -5.48 -13.29
C THR A 72 11.48 -4.44 -12.17
N PRO A 73 11.96 -4.71 -10.95
CA PRO A 73 12.02 -3.70 -9.89
C PRO A 73 12.81 -2.47 -10.35
N SER A 74 12.28 -1.27 -10.13
CA SER A 74 12.99 -0.01 -10.41
C SER A 74 14.28 0.13 -9.60
N LEU A 75 14.22 -0.32 -8.34
CA LEU A 75 15.32 -0.24 -7.38
C LEU A 75 15.31 -1.49 -6.51
N LEU A 76 16.50 -2.02 -6.25
CA LEU A 76 16.72 -2.97 -5.16
C LEU A 76 17.66 -2.34 -4.13
N VAL A 77 17.20 -2.31 -2.88
CA VAL A 77 17.95 -1.74 -1.75
C VAL A 77 18.28 -2.85 -0.79
N TYR A 78 19.56 -3.05 -0.50
CA TYR A 78 19.98 -3.93 0.58
C TYR A 78 19.74 -3.24 1.91
N SER A 79 18.94 -3.86 2.79
CA SER A 79 18.54 -3.31 4.08
C SER A 79 19.56 -3.57 5.20
N GLY A 80 20.73 -4.09 4.87
CA GLY A 80 21.71 -4.63 5.82
C GLY A 80 21.49 -6.11 6.17
N ARG A 81 20.39 -6.72 5.74
CA ARG A 81 20.12 -8.17 5.92
C ARG A 81 19.26 -8.77 4.80
N GLY A 82 18.30 -7.99 4.32
CA GLY A 82 17.36 -8.39 3.28
C GLY A 82 17.41 -7.45 2.07
N ILE A 83 16.51 -7.66 1.12
CA ILE A 83 16.34 -6.81 -0.06
C ILE A 83 14.97 -6.14 0.00
N GLN A 84 14.95 -4.82 -0.13
CA GLN A 84 13.74 -4.06 -0.39
C GLN A 84 13.64 -3.82 -1.90
N ALA A 85 12.68 -4.48 -2.54
CA ALA A 85 12.37 -4.25 -3.94
C ALA A 85 11.34 -3.13 -4.08
N LYS A 86 11.54 -2.22 -5.04
CA LYS A 86 10.65 -1.07 -5.26
C LYS A 86 10.31 -0.93 -6.74
N TRP A 87 9.04 -0.71 -7.02
CA TRP A 87 8.50 -0.38 -8.34
C TRP A 87 7.95 1.04 -8.28
N LEU A 88 8.69 1.99 -8.83
CA LEU A 88 8.30 3.39 -8.82
C LEU A 88 7.17 3.62 -9.81
N LEU A 89 6.21 4.46 -9.42
CA LEU A 89 5.15 4.91 -10.30
C LEU A 89 5.56 6.20 -11.03
N ASP A 90 5.05 6.38 -12.23
CA ASP A 90 5.20 7.60 -13.03
C ASP A 90 4.45 8.80 -12.43
N GLY A 91 3.38 8.53 -11.68
CA GLY A 91 2.64 9.49 -10.86
C GLY A 91 2.36 8.98 -9.46
N THR A 92 1.72 9.82 -8.64
CA THR A 92 1.25 9.40 -7.32
C THR A 92 -0.22 9.00 -7.38
N LEU A 93 -0.55 7.86 -6.78
CA LEU A 93 -1.93 7.41 -6.64
C LEU A 93 -2.59 8.10 -5.46
N PRO A 94 -3.79 8.68 -5.65
CA PRO A 94 -4.53 9.30 -4.57
C PRO A 94 -5.18 8.21 -3.70
N ARG A 95 -5.60 8.59 -2.48
CA ARG A 95 -6.21 7.66 -1.51
C ARG A 95 -7.39 6.83 -2.06
N GLN A 96 -8.14 7.32 -3.04
CA GLN A 96 -9.25 6.58 -3.65
C GLN A 96 -8.82 5.32 -4.40
N ALA A 97 -7.57 5.27 -4.86
CA ALA A 97 -7.00 4.12 -5.56
C ALA A 97 -6.46 3.03 -4.62
N LEU A 98 -6.49 3.27 -3.29
CA LEU A 98 -5.91 2.36 -2.30
C LEU A 98 -6.42 0.91 -2.39
N PRO A 99 -7.72 0.62 -2.60
CA PRO A 99 -8.17 -0.77 -2.69
C PRO A 99 -7.53 -1.54 -3.85
N ARG A 100 -7.35 -0.90 -5.01
CA ARG A 100 -6.70 -1.52 -6.18
C ARG A 100 -5.18 -1.62 -5.98
N TRP A 101 -4.56 -0.60 -5.39
CA TRP A 101 -3.15 -0.65 -5.01
C TRP A 101 -2.88 -1.80 -4.03
N ASN A 102 -3.71 -1.97 -3.01
CA ASN A 102 -3.63 -3.08 -2.05
C ASN A 102 -3.75 -4.44 -2.74
N ALA A 103 -4.61 -4.57 -3.77
CA ALA A 103 -4.70 -5.81 -4.53
C ALA A 103 -3.39 -6.13 -5.26
N CYS A 104 -2.79 -5.14 -5.93
CA CYS A 104 -1.51 -5.30 -6.62
C CYS A 104 -0.38 -5.59 -5.64
N GLN A 105 -0.30 -4.85 -4.53
CA GLN A 105 0.66 -5.01 -3.45
C GLN A 105 0.59 -6.42 -2.83
N ARG A 106 -0.62 -6.92 -2.54
CA ARG A 106 -0.81 -8.28 -2.01
C ARG A 106 -0.31 -9.33 -3.00
N TYR A 107 -0.73 -9.21 -4.26
CA TYR A 107 -0.36 -10.18 -5.29
C TYR A 107 1.15 -10.18 -5.55
N LEU A 108 1.78 -9.01 -5.61
CA LEU A 108 3.22 -8.85 -5.71
C LEU A 108 3.96 -9.58 -4.57
N VAL A 109 3.56 -9.34 -3.32
CA VAL A 109 4.16 -10.00 -2.16
C VAL A 109 3.93 -11.52 -2.18
N ASP A 110 2.74 -11.97 -2.59
CA ASP A 110 2.43 -13.40 -2.71
C ASP A 110 3.29 -14.09 -3.78
N ARG A 111 3.51 -13.45 -4.94
CA ARG A 111 4.39 -13.96 -6.00
C ARG A 111 5.86 -13.99 -5.58
N LEU A 112 6.29 -13.12 -4.67
CA LEU A 112 7.66 -13.06 -4.16
C LEU A 112 7.86 -13.86 -2.86
N ALA A 113 6.85 -14.61 -2.40
CA ALA A 113 6.93 -15.38 -1.16
C ALA A 113 8.09 -16.40 -1.16
N GLY A 114 8.39 -17.02 -2.30
CA GLY A 114 9.53 -17.94 -2.46
C GLY A 114 10.90 -17.30 -2.24
N LEU A 115 10.98 -15.97 -2.40
CA LEU A 115 12.19 -15.19 -2.11
C LEU A 115 12.21 -14.63 -0.67
N GLY A 116 11.23 -14.98 0.15
CA GLY A 116 11.11 -14.51 1.53
C GLY A 116 10.42 -13.17 1.70
N ALA A 117 9.51 -12.79 0.79
CA ALA A 117 8.70 -11.59 0.99
C ALA A 117 7.88 -11.65 2.28
N ASP A 118 7.94 -10.61 3.12
CA ASP A 118 7.19 -10.54 4.36
C ASP A 118 5.68 -10.46 4.06
N PRO A 119 4.88 -11.48 4.46
CA PRO A 119 3.44 -11.50 4.20
C PRO A 119 2.70 -10.35 4.90
N GLN A 120 3.31 -9.71 5.90
CA GLN A 120 2.73 -8.56 6.59
C GLN A 120 3.02 -7.23 5.88
N ALA A 121 4.05 -7.14 5.03
CA ALA A 121 4.46 -5.91 4.34
C ALA A 121 3.57 -5.57 3.12
N LYS A 122 2.25 -5.55 3.32
CA LYS A 122 1.24 -5.41 2.26
C LYS A 122 0.41 -4.12 2.36
N ASP A 123 0.70 -3.26 3.32
CA ASP A 123 -0.10 -2.07 3.65
C ASP A 123 0.61 -0.76 3.28
N ALA A 124 -0.17 0.28 3.00
CA ALA A 124 0.36 1.61 2.64
C ALA A 124 1.00 2.37 3.83
N SER A 125 0.85 1.88 5.06
CA SER A 125 1.49 2.45 6.27
C SER A 125 2.90 1.91 6.54
N ARG A 126 3.38 1.00 5.70
CA ARG A 126 4.68 0.34 5.89
C ARG A 126 5.83 1.36 5.84
N VAL A 127 6.79 1.13 6.72
CA VAL A 127 8.07 1.83 6.72
C VAL A 127 9.16 0.86 6.30
N LEU A 128 10.10 1.36 5.51
CA LEU A 128 11.29 0.63 5.09
C LEU A 128 12.53 1.37 5.57
N ARG A 129 13.63 0.63 5.78
CA ARG A 129 14.89 1.22 6.24
C ARG A 129 15.41 2.25 5.23
N LEU A 130 15.88 3.38 5.73
CA LEU A 130 16.39 4.47 4.90
C LEU A 130 17.79 4.11 4.35
N VAL A 131 18.04 4.45 3.09
CA VAL A 131 19.35 4.28 2.44
C VAL A 131 20.39 5.13 3.17
N SER A 132 21.64 4.67 3.17
CA SER A 132 22.79 5.28 3.86
C SER A 132 22.68 5.28 5.38
N THR A 133 21.88 4.39 5.96
CA THR A 133 21.77 4.22 7.42
C THR A 133 22.17 2.81 7.84
N VAL A 134 22.78 2.68 9.02
CA VAL A 134 23.21 1.39 9.57
C VAL A 134 22.02 0.56 10.04
N ASN A 135 22.08 -0.74 9.79
CA ASN A 135 21.22 -1.72 10.42
C ASN A 135 21.95 -2.30 11.64
N THR A 136 21.60 -1.86 12.84
CA THR A 136 22.33 -2.27 14.07
C THR A 136 22.24 -3.76 14.36
N LYS A 137 21.28 -4.48 13.76
CA LYS A 137 21.14 -5.94 13.90
C LYS A 137 22.23 -6.72 13.16
N SER A 138 22.83 -6.15 12.13
CA SER A 138 23.93 -6.78 11.37
C SER A 138 25.22 -5.97 11.35
N GLY A 139 25.14 -4.66 11.63
CA GLY A 139 26.25 -3.72 11.48
C GLY A 139 26.37 -3.17 10.04
N ASP A 140 25.62 -3.69 9.08
CA ASP A 140 25.74 -3.32 7.67
C ASP A 140 24.98 -2.04 7.31
N VAL A 141 25.49 -1.32 6.31
CA VAL A 141 24.88 -0.10 5.78
C VAL A 141 23.80 -0.44 4.75
N CYS A 142 22.64 0.19 4.90
CA CYS A 142 21.56 0.15 3.93
C CYS A 142 21.99 0.86 2.64
N ARG A 143 22.01 0.18 1.50
CA ARG A 143 22.50 0.75 0.23
C ARG A 143 21.75 0.25 -0.98
N VAL A 144 21.72 1.05 -2.04
CA VAL A 144 21.19 0.61 -3.33
C VAL A 144 22.16 -0.42 -3.92
N VAL A 145 21.63 -1.57 -4.34
CA VAL A 145 22.41 -2.66 -4.95
C VAL A 145 22.07 -2.87 -6.42
N HIS A 146 20.94 -2.34 -6.88
CA HIS A 146 20.56 -2.33 -8.28
C HIS A 146 19.61 -1.17 -8.58
N VAL A 147 19.79 -0.58 -9.77
CA VAL A 147 18.92 0.43 -10.37
C VAL A 147 18.62 -0.04 -11.78
N GLU A 148 17.34 -0.19 -12.10
CA GLU A 148 16.90 -0.40 -13.47
C GLU A 148 16.68 0.98 -14.10
N HIS A 149 17.43 1.29 -15.15
CA HIS A 149 17.40 2.61 -15.77
C HIS A 149 16.32 2.69 -16.86
N GLY A 150 15.51 3.74 -16.82
CA GLY A 150 14.63 4.13 -17.91
C GLY A 150 15.40 4.78 -19.07
N GLN A 151 14.68 5.16 -20.11
CA GLN A 151 15.25 5.81 -21.30
C GLN A 151 15.90 7.18 -21.00
N ASP A 152 15.48 7.82 -19.92
CA ASP A 152 15.99 9.10 -19.43
C ASP A 152 17.23 8.97 -18.52
N GLY A 153 17.73 7.74 -18.32
CA GLY A 153 18.83 7.44 -17.41
C GLY A 153 18.45 7.50 -15.93
N GLN A 154 17.21 7.85 -15.58
CA GLN A 154 16.69 7.79 -14.21
C GLN A 154 16.17 6.38 -13.90
N PRO A 155 15.91 6.03 -12.63
CA PRO A 155 15.25 4.77 -12.31
C PRO A 155 13.92 4.65 -13.05
N VAL A 156 13.68 3.51 -13.69
CA VAL A 156 12.47 3.25 -14.48
C VAL A 156 11.22 3.46 -13.62
N ARG A 157 10.20 4.07 -14.22
CA ARG A 157 8.90 4.32 -13.61
C ARG A 157 7.82 3.66 -14.45
N TYR A 158 6.79 3.16 -13.79
CA TYR A 158 5.72 2.43 -14.43
C TYR A 158 4.38 3.14 -14.25
N GLY A 159 3.55 3.09 -15.31
CA GLY A 159 2.13 3.38 -15.17
C GLY A 159 1.46 2.35 -14.26
N PHE A 160 0.61 2.82 -13.35
CA PHE A 160 -0.06 1.93 -12.39
C PHE A 160 -0.96 0.90 -13.08
N GLU A 161 -1.65 1.30 -14.16
CA GLU A 161 -2.48 0.43 -14.99
C GLU A 161 -1.67 -0.74 -15.56
N TYR A 162 -0.47 -0.47 -16.09
CA TYR A 162 0.43 -1.50 -16.60
C TYR A 162 0.84 -2.49 -15.49
N LEU A 163 1.26 -1.99 -14.32
CA LEU A 163 1.61 -2.87 -13.20
C LEU A 163 0.39 -3.70 -12.74
N ALA A 164 -0.80 -3.10 -12.72
CA ALA A 164 -2.02 -3.80 -12.34
C ALA A 164 -2.38 -4.90 -13.34
N GLU A 165 -2.16 -4.70 -14.65
CA GLU A 165 -2.39 -5.71 -15.68
C GLU A 165 -1.39 -6.86 -15.60
N MET A 166 -0.10 -6.56 -15.36
CA MET A 166 0.94 -7.57 -15.23
C MET A 166 0.85 -8.39 -13.94
N LEU A 167 0.40 -7.75 -12.85
CA LEU A 167 0.31 -8.41 -11.54
C LEU A 167 -1.05 -9.09 -11.34
N LEU A 168 -2.17 -8.47 -11.67
CA LEU A 168 -3.45 -9.05 -11.27
C LEU A 168 -3.82 -10.25 -12.19
N PRO A 169 -4.29 -11.37 -11.62
CA PRO A 169 -4.50 -12.63 -12.35
C PRO A 169 -5.66 -12.58 -13.35
N VAL A 170 -6.46 -11.52 -13.31
CA VAL A 170 -7.56 -11.30 -14.24
C VAL A 170 -7.41 -9.88 -14.75
N ALA A 171 -7.24 -9.72 -16.05
CA ALA A 171 -7.17 -8.41 -16.65
C ALA A 171 -8.51 -7.68 -16.41
N ARG A 172 -8.47 -6.35 -16.36
CA ARG A 172 -9.67 -5.55 -16.08
C ARG A 172 -10.80 -5.87 -17.06
N TRP A 173 -10.47 -6.11 -18.33
CA TRP A 173 -11.42 -6.46 -19.39
C TRP A 173 -11.99 -7.88 -19.24
N ASP A 174 -11.21 -8.85 -18.75
CA ASP A 174 -11.69 -10.20 -18.42
C ASP A 174 -12.69 -10.17 -17.26
N ILE A 175 -12.44 -9.35 -16.23
CA ILE A 175 -13.40 -9.13 -15.13
C ILE A 175 -14.69 -8.51 -15.68
N GLU A 176 -14.58 -7.58 -16.61
CA GLU A 176 -15.74 -6.94 -17.26
C GLU A 176 -16.51 -7.93 -18.16
N GLN A 177 -15.83 -8.79 -18.91
CA GLN A 177 -16.45 -9.88 -19.69
C GLN A 177 -17.12 -10.93 -18.81
N GLN A 178 -16.43 -11.47 -17.80
CA GLN A 178 -17.03 -12.42 -16.86
C GLN A 178 -18.25 -11.83 -16.13
N ARG A 179 -18.27 -10.51 -15.91
CA ARG A 179 -19.45 -9.79 -15.39
C ARG A 179 -20.57 -9.70 -16.40
N ARG A 180 -20.28 -9.44 -17.68
CA ARG A 180 -21.28 -9.50 -18.78
C ARG A 180 -21.87 -10.90 -18.89
N ASP A 181 -21.04 -11.94 -18.93
CA ASP A 181 -21.48 -13.34 -19.04
C ASP A 181 -22.33 -13.76 -17.82
N ARG A 182 -21.97 -13.33 -16.61
CA ARG A 182 -22.78 -13.56 -15.40
C ARG A 182 -24.08 -12.76 -15.42
N ALA A 183 -24.09 -11.55 -15.99
CA ALA A 183 -25.31 -10.76 -16.16
C ALA A 183 -26.24 -11.38 -17.21
N GLU A 184 -25.69 -11.95 -18.29
CA GLU A 184 -26.44 -12.68 -19.33
C GLU A 184 -27.01 -14.00 -18.81
N ARG A 185 -26.28 -14.71 -17.93
CA ARG A 185 -26.74 -15.96 -17.29
C ARG A 185 -27.74 -15.75 -16.14
N ARG A 186 -27.98 -14.51 -15.68
CA ARG A 186 -28.99 -14.23 -14.65
C ARG A 186 -30.40 -14.40 -15.24
N GLN A 187 -31.19 -15.32 -14.69
CA GLN A 187 -32.60 -15.52 -15.05
C GLN A 187 -33.47 -14.27 -14.80
N LEU A 188 -33.06 -13.40 -13.88
CA LEU A 188 -33.69 -12.09 -13.66
C LEU A 188 -33.06 -11.04 -14.59
N LYS A 189 -33.77 -10.69 -15.67
CA LYS A 189 -33.40 -9.58 -16.56
C LYS A 189 -33.63 -8.26 -15.84
N LEU A 190 -32.55 -7.54 -15.57
CA LEU A 190 -32.61 -6.16 -15.14
C LEU A 190 -33.09 -5.31 -16.33
N LEU A 191 -34.25 -4.65 -16.20
CA LEU A 191 -34.73 -3.73 -17.23
C LEU A 191 -33.75 -2.56 -17.34
N PRO A 192 -33.29 -2.20 -18.55
CA PRO A 192 -32.34 -1.11 -18.73
C PRO A 192 -33.02 0.21 -18.37
N GLY A 193 -32.63 0.80 -17.23
CA GLY A 193 -32.87 2.22 -16.98
C GLY A 193 -31.94 3.02 -17.88
N GLY A 194 -32.47 4.01 -18.60
CA GLY A 194 -31.83 4.70 -19.74
C GLY A 194 -30.54 5.52 -19.49
N LYS A 195 -29.78 5.23 -18.42
CA LYS A 195 -28.48 5.87 -18.11
C LYS A 195 -27.53 4.85 -17.47
N ALA A 196 -26.88 4.00 -18.27
CA ALA A 196 -25.93 2.99 -17.77
C ALA A 196 -24.48 3.16 -18.25
N ASP A 197 -24.20 4.18 -19.09
CA ASP A 197 -22.89 4.30 -19.76
C ASP A 197 -21.69 4.61 -18.84
N ASN A 198 -21.91 4.93 -17.57
CA ASN A 198 -20.84 5.32 -16.63
C ASN A 198 -20.78 4.51 -15.32
N LEU A 199 -21.44 3.35 -15.25
CA LEU A 199 -21.49 2.56 -14.01
C LEU A 199 -20.18 1.78 -13.81
N ARG A 200 -19.33 2.27 -12.89
CA ARG A 200 -18.15 1.52 -12.40
C ARG A 200 -18.58 0.19 -11.80
N GLY A 201 -17.83 -0.88 -12.10
CA GLY A 201 -18.14 -2.21 -11.60
C GLY A 201 -18.12 -2.30 -10.07
N PHE A 202 -19.13 -2.97 -9.50
CA PHE A 202 -19.34 -3.08 -8.05
C PHE A 202 -18.25 -3.93 -7.37
N SER A 203 -17.52 -3.33 -6.43
CA SER A 203 -16.62 -4.01 -5.50
C SER A 203 -17.03 -3.65 -4.08
N GLY A 204 -17.37 -4.64 -3.25
CA GLY A 204 -17.78 -4.38 -1.86
C GLY A 204 -16.71 -3.66 -1.04
N ARG A 205 -15.44 -3.97 -1.30
CA ARG A 205 -14.30 -3.29 -0.65
C ARG A 205 -14.15 -1.84 -1.12
N GLN A 206 -14.28 -1.61 -2.42
CA GLN A 206 -14.24 -0.25 -2.97
C GLN A 206 -15.44 0.57 -2.46
N LEU A 207 -16.63 0.00 -2.46
CA LEU A 207 -17.82 0.65 -1.94
C LEU A 207 -17.68 1.00 -0.45
N ALA A 208 -17.12 0.11 0.36
CA ALA A 208 -16.86 0.40 1.76
C ALA A 208 -15.86 1.57 1.89
N TRP A 209 -14.77 1.56 1.12
CA TRP A 209 -13.83 2.68 1.09
C TRP A 209 -14.49 4.00 0.67
N ASP A 210 -15.26 3.98 -0.43
CA ASP A 210 -15.95 5.16 -0.94
C ASP A 210 -16.97 5.70 0.08
N ARG A 211 -17.69 4.82 0.79
CA ARG A 211 -18.61 5.23 1.87
C ARG A 211 -17.90 5.85 3.06
N LEU A 212 -16.72 5.36 3.42
CA LEU A 212 -15.88 6.02 4.42
C LEU A 212 -15.53 7.44 3.96
N GLU A 213 -15.11 7.61 2.71
CA GLU A 213 -14.81 8.92 2.12
C GLU A 213 -16.03 9.85 2.10
N ASP A 214 -17.19 9.33 1.70
CA ASP A 214 -18.44 10.09 1.68
C ASP A 214 -18.82 10.58 3.08
N LEU A 215 -18.69 9.73 4.12
CA LEU A 215 -18.96 10.14 5.50
C LEU A 215 -17.98 11.19 6.02
N ARG A 216 -16.72 11.18 5.56
CA ARG A 216 -15.75 12.24 5.85
C ARG A 216 -16.15 13.53 5.13
N LYS A 217 -16.45 13.44 3.84
CA LYS A 217 -16.83 14.58 3.03
C LYS A 217 -18.11 15.25 3.50
N LEU A 218 -19.11 14.48 3.90
CA LEU A 218 -20.34 14.99 4.50
C LEU A 218 -20.08 15.74 5.81
N GLY A 219 -19.15 15.24 6.64
CA GLY A 219 -18.73 15.94 7.85
C GLY A 219 -18.10 17.30 7.52
N GLU A 220 -17.16 17.34 6.56
CA GLU A 220 -16.55 18.59 6.09
C GLU A 220 -17.60 19.60 5.57
N LEU A 221 -18.47 19.16 4.66
CA LEU A 221 -19.48 20.02 4.03
C LEU A 221 -20.52 20.56 5.03
N ARG A 222 -20.72 19.87 6.16
CA ARG A 222 -21.63 20.28 7.23
C ARG A 222 -20.95 21.12 8.32
N GLY A 223 -19.65 21.39 8.19
CA GLY A 223 -18.88 22.11 9.21
C GLY A 223 -18.56 21.28 10.46
N GLY A 224 -18.63 19.95 10.36
CA GLY A 224 -18.41 19.01 11.46
C GLY A 224 -19.54 17.99 11.61
N VAL A 225 -19.43 17.17 12.65
CA VAL A 225 -20.47 16.22 13.05
C VAL A 225 -21.32 16.84 14.16
N ARG A 226 -22.65 16.67 14.06
CA ARG A 226 -23.58 17.22 15.04
C ARG A 226 -23.36 16.56 16.41
N GLU A 227 -23.68 17.31 17.44
CA GLU A 227 -23.69 16.78 18.80
C GLU A 227 -24.63 15.57 18.90
N GLY A 228 -24.19 14.52 19.62
CA GLY A 228 -24.90 13.23 19.72
C GLY A 228 -24.65 12.24 18.57
N GLU A 229 -24.21 12.70 17.38
CA GLU A 229 -23.98 11.81 16.21
C GLU A 229 -22.54 11.28 16.13
N ARG A 230 -21.63 11.81 16.95
CA ARG A 230 -20.19 11.49 16.95
C ARG A 230 -19.89 9.99 17.02
N MET A 231 -20.54 9.27 17.94
CA MET A 231 -20.34 7.83 18.10
C MET A 231 -20.85 7.03 16.89
N GLN A 232 -21.98 7.44 16.33
CA GLN A 232 -22.55 6.81 15.14
C GLN A 232 -21.65 7.01 13.92
N HIS A 233 -21.10 8.21 13.75
CA HIS A 233 -20.11 8.50 12.72
C HIS A 233 -18.84 7.64 12.90
N LEU A 234 -18.31 7.55 14.13
CA LEU A 234 -17.14 6.73 14.41
C LEU A 234 -17.41 5.25 14.09
N PHE A 235 -18.54 4.73 14.55
CA PHE A 235 -18.96 3.35 14.30
C PHE A 235 -19.01 3.02 12.80
N TRP A 236 -19.70 3.84 12.00
CA TRP A 236 -19.81 3.56 10.56
C TRP A 236 -18.50 3.74 9.81
N ARG A 237 -17.72 4.78 10.13
CA ARG A 237 -16.39 5.00 9.53
C ARG A 237 -15.45 3.83 9.81
N LEU A 238 -15.46 3.31 11.04
CA LEU A 238 -14.66 2.13 11.41
C LEU A 238 -15.11 0.86 10.69
N ASN A 239 -16.42 0.61 10.63
CA ASN A 239 -16.95 -0.54 9.91
C ASN A 239 -16.56 -0.51 8.42
N PHE A 240 -16.70 0.65 7.78
CA PHE A 240 -16.33 0.82 6.37
C PHE A 240 -14.82 0.73 6.15
N LEU A 241 -14.00 1.25 7.06
CA LEU A 241 -12.56 1.07 7.02
C LEU A 241 -12.18 -0.42 7.08
N LEU A 242 -12.78 -1.18 7.99
CA LEU A 242 -12.50 -2.62 8.12
C LEU A 242 -12.98 -3.41 6.90
N LEU A 243 -14.21 -3.15 6.43
CA LEU A 243 -14.79 -3.80 5.26
C LEU A 243 -14.02 -3.50 3.97
N SER A 244 -13.36 -2.34 3.88
CA SER A 244 -12.49 -2.02 2.73
C SER A 244 -11.25 -2.92 2.66
N GLY A 245 -10.84 -3.52 3.79
CA GLY A 245 -9.60 -4.29 3.90
C GLY A 245 -8.34 -3.41 3.89
N ALA A 246 -8.48 -2.09 4.06
CA ALA A 246 -7.35 -1.15 4.13
C ALA A 246 -6.58 -1.23 5.46
N THR A 247 -7.16 -1.84 6.49
CA THR A 247 -6.53 -2.09 7.80
C THR A 247 -6.85 -3.51 8.28
N HIS A 248 -6.20 -3.94 9.36
CA HIS A 248 -6.46 -5.23 10.03
C HIS A 248 -6.81 -5.03 11.51
N SER A 249 -7.41 -6.04 12.14
CA SER A 249 -7.93 -5.98 13.52
C SER A 249 -6.90 -5.48 14.53
N GLY A 250 -5.65 -5.93 14.43
CA GLY A 250 -4.55 -5.51 15.32
C GLY A 250 -4.20 -4.01 15.29
N GLN A 251 -4.60 -3.26 14.26
CA GLN A 251 -4.39 -1.79 14.19
C GLN A 251 -5.68 -1.01 14.49
N MET A 252 -6.80 -1.70 14.72
CA MET A 252 -8.13 -1.08 14.78
C MET A 252 -8.25 -0.05 15.89
N TYR A 253 -7.65 -0.31 17.06
CA TYR A 253 -7.66 0.65 18.18
C TYR A 253 -7.08 2.00 17.76
N HIS A 254 -5.97 1.98 17.05
CA HIS A 254 -5.30 3.21 16.64
C HIS A 254 -5.97 3.91 15.46
N GLU A 255 -6.53 3.15 14.52
CA GLU A 255 -7.34 3.72 13.44
C GLU A 255 -8.63 4.36 14.01
N ALA A 256 -9.23 3.76 15.05
CA ALA A 256 -10.35 4.33 15.80
C ALA A 256 -9.96 5.64 16.48
N ALA A 257 -8.82 5.67 17.17
CA ALA A 257 -8.32 6.89 17.80
C ALA A 257 -8.09 8.02 16.79
N ALA A 258 -7.52 7.69 15.63
CA ALA A 258 -7.31 8.66 14.55
C ALA A 258 -8.63 9.21 13.99
N LEU A 259 -9.63 8.34 13.74
CA LEU A 259 -10.94 8.75 13.25
C LEU A 259 -11.73 9.56 14.29
N ALA A 260 -11.62 9.21 15.57
CA ALA A 260 -12.27 9.95 16.65
C ALA A 260 -11.68 11.35 16.83
N GLY A 261 -10.36 11.48 16.78
CA GLY A 261 -9.70 12.80 16.82
C GLY A 261 -10.02 13.67 15.60
N GLU A 262 -10.33 13.07 14.45
CA GLU A 262 -10.86 13.81 13.29
C GLU A 262 -12.30 14.31 13.53
N LEU A 263 -13.14 13.49 14.18
CA LEU A 263 -14.53 13.84 14.46
C LEU A 263 -14.64 14.94 15.52
N ASP A 264 -13.77 14.89 16.53
CA ASP A 264 -13.70 15.86 17.60
C ASP A 264 -12.26 15.93 18.15
N PRO A 265 -11.54 17.04 17.99
CA PRO A 265 -10.18 17.20 18.53
C PRO A 265 -10.11 17.09 20.05
N ALA A 266 -11.21 17.35 20.77
CA ALA A 266 -11.30 17.19 22.22
C ALA A 266 -11.62 15.74 22.64
N TRP A 267 -11.76 14.82 21.69
CA TRP A 267 -12.04 13.41 21.98
C TRP A 267 -10.85 12.77 22.70
N SER A 268 -10.96 12.66 24.02
CA SER A 268 -9.93 12.05 24.85
C SER A 268 -10.13 10.54 25.00
N TYR A 269 -9.02 9.82 25.04
CA TYR A 269 -8.96 8.40 25.37
C TYR A 269 -8.25 8.23 26.71
N ARG A 270 -8.80 7.43 27.62
CA ARG A 270 -8.04 6.91 28.77
C ARG A 270 -7.25 5.69 28.31
N SER A 271 -6.10 5.87 27.65
CA SER A 271 -5.20 4.75 27.36
C SER A 271 -4.27 4.53 28.56
N LYS A 272 -4.59 3.53 29.40
CA LYS A 272 -3.60 2.96 30.34
C LYS A 272 -2.60 2.04 29.64
N GLU A 273 -2.75 1.82 28.33
CA GLU A 273 -1.86 1.03 27.50
C GLU A 273 -1.19 1.93 26.47
N GLY A 274 0.04 2.32 26.76
CA GLY A 274 0.90 3.04 25.83
C GLY A 274 2.32 3.00 26.35
N PHE A 275 3.11 2.06 25.83
CA PHE A 275 4.40 2.26 25.14
C PHE A 275 4.82 0.94 24.49
#